data_AF-A0A2D5WII6-F1
#
_entry.id   AF-A0A2D5WII6-F1
#
_cell.length_a   1.000
_cell.length_b   1.000
_cell.length_c   1.000
_cell.angle_alpha   90.00
_cell.angle_beta   90.00
_cell.angle_gamma   90.00
#
_symmetry.space_group_name_H-M   'P 1'
#
loop_
_entity.id
_entity.type
_entity.pdbx_description
1 polymer ?
#
loop_
_entity_poly.entity_id
_entity_poly.type
_entity_poly.pdbx_seq_one_letter_code
_entity_poly.pdbx_strand_id
1 'polypeptide(L)'
;MVQEENRILNSETPREAYAHTDRRKGLLERVTGSMVRVKAHKALWGKLSPAERAKNMDISNLIKQNMDLIMKTVMLDRENEKLILQHGMAPPSQLPSSRQNNPAAVAGVYQRHAT
;
A
#
# COMPACT_ATOMS: atom_id res chain seq x y z
N MET A 1 -6.18 11.23 -0.16
CA MET A 1 -5.09 11.54 -1.12
C MET A 1 -5.12 10.58 -2.30
N VAL A 2 -4.69 9.32 -2.19
CA VAL A 2 -4.91 8.32 -3.29
C VAL A 2 -6.39 8.10 -3.61
N GLN A 3 -7.28 8.20 -2.61
CA GLN A 3 -8.74 8.20 -2.84
C GLN A 3 -9.22 9.40 -3.66
N GLU A 4 -8.58 10.55 -3.51
CA GLU A 4 -8.98 11.76 -4.24
C GLU A 4 -8.50 11.68 -5.69
N GLU A 5 -7.27 11.21 -5.90
CA GLU A 5 -6.75 10.91 -7.23
C GLU A 5 -7.61 9.83 -7.93
N ASN A 6 -8.02 8.78 -7.22
CA ASN A 6 -8.94 7.77 -7.75
C ASN A 6 -10.28 8.37 -8.20
N ARG A 7 -10.83 9.29 -7.40
CA ARG A 7 -12.07 10.01 -7.73
C ARG A 7 -11.93 10.83 -9.00
N ILE A 8 -10.82 11.57 -9.15
CA ILE A 8 -10.55 12.39 -10.34
C ILE A 8 -10.33 11.51 -11.58
N LEU A 9 -9.61 10.38 -11.44
CA LEU A 9 -9.37 9.43 -12.53
C LEU A 9 -10.65 8.77 -13.07
N ASN A 10 -11.72 8.75 -12.28
CA ASN A 10 -13.05 8.27 -12.68
C ASN A 10 -14.02 9.40 -13.08
N SER A 11 -13.55 10.66 -13.14
CA SER A 11 -14.36 11.82 -13.50
C SER A 11 -14.27 12.17 -14.99
N GLU A 12 -14.98 13.21 -15.41
CA GLU A 12 -14.90 13.76 -16.78
C GLU A 12 -13.56 14.46 -17.08
N THR A 13 -12.75 14.76 -16.06
CA THR A 13 -11.44 15.41 -16.19
C THR A 13 -10.26 14.58 -15.66
N PRO A 14 -10.01 13.33 -16.14
CA PRO A 14 -8.96 12.45 -15.59
C PRO A 14 -7.55 13.05 -15.57
N ARG A 15 -7.25 13.97 -16.50
CA ARG A 15 -5.94 14.65 -16.60
C ARG A 15 -5.60 15.53 -15.40
N GLU A 16 -6.59 15.98 -14.64
CA GLU A 16 -6.35 16.77 -13.42
C GLU A 16 -5.66 15.94 -12.32
N ALA A 17 -5.70 14.60 -12.41
CA ALA A 17 -5.02 13.70 -11.49
C ALA A 17 -3.49 13.95 -11.43
N TYR A 18 -2.87 14.46 -12.50
CA TYR A 18 -1.43 14.75 -12.50
C TYR A 18 -1.01 15.77 -11.43
N ALA A 19 -1.89 16.68 -11.03
CA ALA A 19 -1.62 17.65 -9.96
C ALA A 19 -1.38 16.95 -8.60
N HIS A 20 -1.70 15.67 -8.49
CA HIS A 20 -1.53 14.86 -7.28
C HIS A 20 -0.30 13.95 -7.28
N THR A 21 0.48 13.92 -8.37
CA THR A 21 1.63 13.01 -8.54
C THR A 21 2.66 13.11 -7.42
N ASP A 22 3.11 14.31 -7.07
CA ASP A 22 4.13 14.51 -6.03
C ASP A 22 3.59 14.17 -4.64
N ARG A 23 2.31 14.49 -4.40
CA ARG A 23 1.62 14.16 -3.14
C ARG A 23 1.46 12.65 -2.98
N ARG A 24 1.17 11.94 -4.08
CA ARG A 24 1.13 10.46 -4.12
C ARG A 24 2.49 9.87 -3.80
N LYS A 25 3.55 10.35 -4.46
CA LYS A 25 4.92 9.89 -4.19
C LYS A 25 5.30 10.04 -2.71
N GLY A 26 5.09 11.23 -2.13
CA GLY A 26 5.38 11.46 -0.72
C GLY A 26 4.54 10.60 0.23
N LEU A 27 3.29 10.27 -0.14
CA LEU A 27 2.46 9.34 0.61
C LEU A 27 3.03 7.91 0.57
N LEU A 28 3.43 7.41 -0.60
CA LEU A 28 3.97 6.06 -0.76
C LEU A 28 5.30 5.87 -0.02
N GLU A 29 6.14 6.90 0.04
CA GLU A 29 7.36 6.89 0.85
C GLU A 29 7.02 6.74 2.34
N ARG A 30 6.03 7.48 2.84
CA ARG A 30 5.56 7.38 4.23
C ARG A 30 4.92 6.03 4.54
N VAL A 31 4.15 5.48 3.59
CA VAL A 31 3.54 4.14 3.71
C VAL A 31 4.63 3.07 3.79
N THR A 32 5.66 3.17 2.96
CA THR A 32 6.81 2.27 2.96
C THR A 32 7.53 2.30 4.31
N GLY A 33 7.84 3.50 4.82
CA GLY A 33 8.44 3.66 6.15
C GLY A 33 7.55 3.11 7.28
N SER A 34 6.23 3.29 7.17
CA SER A 34 5.27 2.74 8.14
C SER A 34 5.21 1.21 8.11
N MET A 35 5.26 0.61 6.92
CA MET A 35 5.31 -0.84 6.76
C MET A 35 6.55 -1.45 7.43
N VAL A 36 7.72 -0.81 7.30
CA VAL A 36 8.95 -1.27 7.97
C VAL A 36 8.77 -1.26 9.50
N ARG A 37 8.23 -0.18 10.06
CA ARG A 37 7.99 -0.08 11.51
C ARG A 37 6.97 -1.10 12.01
N VAL A 38 5.85 -1.27 11.31
CA VAL A 38 4.82 -2.25 11.67
C VAL A 38 5.36 -3.68 11.63
N LYS A 39 6.21 -4.01 10.64
CA LYS A 39 6.91 -5.31 10.59
C LYS A 39 7.84 -5.51 11.79
N ALA A 40 8.61 -4.48 12.16
CA ALA A 40 9.46 -4.54 13.34
C ALA A 40 8.64 -4.76 14.62
N HIS A 41 7.52 -4.04 14.79
CA HIS A 41 6.62 -4.24 15.92
C HIS A 41 5.98 -5.63 15.95
N LYS A 42 5.55 -6.16 14.79
CA LYS A 42 5.04 -7.54 14.69
C LYS A 42 6.10 -8.56 15.11
N ALA A 43 7.35 -8.37 14.69
CA ALA A 43 8.46 -9.26 15.07
C ALA A 43 8.75 -9.21 16.58
N LEU A 44 8.74 -8.02 17.19
CA LEU A 44 8.90 -7.87 18.63
C LEU A 44 7.72 -8.49 19.40
N TRP A 45 6.49 -8.24 18.96
CA TRP A 45 5.28 -8.83 19.53
C TRP A 45 5.30 -10.36 19.51
N GLY A 46 5.79 -10.95 18.42
CA GLY A 46 5.91 -12.41 18.28
C GLY A 46 6.89 -13.06 19.27
N LYS A 47 7.87 -12.29 19.78
CA LYS A 47 8.87 -12.77 20.75
C LYS A 47 8.35 -12.76 22.20
N LEU A 48 7.26 -12.06 22.49
CA LEU A 48 6.69 -12.00 23.83
C LEU A 48 6.07 -13.34 24.23
N SER A 49 6.05 -13.65 25.53
CA SER A 49 5.35 -14.82 26.05
C SER A 49 3.82 -14.68 25.90
N PRO A 50 3.06 -15.80 25.91
CA PRO A 50 1.60 -15.73 25.88
C PRO A 50 1.01 -14.90 27.02
N ALA A 51 1.61 -14.95 28.22
CA ALA A 51 1.16 -14.19 29.38
C ALA A 51 1.34 -12.66 29.20
N GLU A 52 2.43 -12.23 28.57
CA GLU A 52 2.66 -10.80 28.25
C GLU A 52 1.74 -10.32 27.13
N ARG A 53 1.46 -11.18 26.14
CA ARG A 53 0.54 -10.86 25.05
C ARG A 53 -0.90 -10.75 25.54
N ALA A 54 -1.32 -11.62 26.45
CA ALA A 54 -2.67 -11.57 27.04
C ALA A 54 -2.94 -10.25 27.79
N LYS A 55 -1.90 -9.65 28.38
CA LYS A 55 -2.01 -8.34 29.06
C LYS A 55 -2.12 -7.16 28.09
N ASN A 56 -1.80 -7.35 26.81
CA ASN A 56 -1.62 -6.26 25.83
C ASN A 56 -2.33 -6.55 24.49
N MET A 57 -3.50 -7.19 24.50
CA MET A 57 -4.17 -7.66 23.29
C MET A 57 -4.42 -6.56 22.23
N ASP A 58 -4.58 -5.30 22.66
CA ASP A 58 -4.76 -4.14 21.79
C ASP A 58 -3.60 -3.93 20.83
N ILE A 59 -2.37 -4.32 21.20
CA ILE A 59 -1.19 -4.19 20.35
C ILE A 59 -1.35 -5.06 19.09
N SER A 60 -1.85 -6.29 19.25
CA SER A 60 -2.11 -7.18 18.13
C SER A 60 -3.16 -6.60 17.18
N ASN A 61 -4.22 -6.00 17.74
CA ASN A 61 -5.28 -5.35 16.96
C ASN A 61 -4.75 -4.13 16.20
N LEU A 62 -3.94 -3.28 16.83
CA LEU A 62 -3.33 -2.12 16.19
C LEU A 62 -2.34 -2.51 15.09
N ILE A 63 -1.54 -3.57 15.29
CA ILE A 63 -0.65 -4.11 14.26
C ILE A 63 -1.47 -4.56 13.04
N LYS A 64 -2.56 -5.30 13.27
CA LYS A 64 -3.46 -5.76 12.20
C LYS A 64 -4.10 -4.59 11.45
N GLN A 65 -4.69 -3.63 12.16
CA GLN A 65 -5.33 -2.46 11.56
C GLN A 65 -4.35 -1.64 10.71
N ASN A 66 -3.12 -1.46 11.19
CA ASN A 66 -2.08 -0.76 10.43
C ASN A 66 -1.71 -1.53 9.15
N MET A 67 -1.55 -2.85 9.21
CA MET A 67 -1.30 -3.66 8.01
C MET A 67 -2.46 -3.58 7.01
N ASP A 68 -3.70 -3.62 7.48
CA ASP A 68 -4.90 -3.52 6.63
C ASP A 68 -4.99 -2.15 5.93
N LEU A 69 -4.70 -1.06 6.65
CA LEU A 69 -4.68 0.30 6.08
C LEU A 69 -3.56 0.49 5.06
N ILE A 70 -2.37 -0.05 5.33
CA ILE A 70 -1.25 -0.07 4.38
C ILE A 70 -1.66 -0.80 3.11
N MET A 71 -2.26 -1.98 3.23
CA MET A 71 -2.72 -2.77 2.09
C MET A 71 -3.78 -2.05 1.26
N LYS A 72 -4.80 -1.46 1.91
CA LYS A 72 -5.83 -0.66 1.24
C LYS A 72 -5.21 0.50 0.44
N THR A 73 -4.21 1.17 1.01
CA THR A 73 -3.52 2.28 0.35
C THR A 73 -2.77 1.81 -0.90
N VAL A 74 -2.03 0.69 -0.80
CA VAL A 74 -1.28 0.11 -1.93
C VAL A 74 -2.22 -0.41 -3.03
N MET A 75 -3.33 -1.05 -2.66
CA MET A 75 -4.30 -1.53 -3.64
C MET A 75 -4.94 -0.38 -4.43
N LEU A 76 -5.28 0.70 -3.72
CA LEU A 76 -5.87 1.88 -4.36
C LEU A 76 -4.87 2.59 -5.29
N ASP A 77 -3.60 2.65 -4.90
CA ASP A 77 -2.54 3.18 -5.75
C ASP A 77 -2.37 2.40 -7.06
N ARG A 78 -2.43 1.05 -6.99
CA ARG A 78 -2.40 0.21 -8.20
C ARG A 78 -3.61 0.43 -9.10
N GLU A 79 -4.80 0.63 -8.53
CA GLU A 79 -5.99 0.96 -9.33
C GLU A 79 -5.82 2.32 -10.01
N ASN A 80 -5.23 3.31 -9.33
CA ASN A 80 -4.90 4.60 -9.93
C ASN A 80 -3.92 4.46 -11.08
N GLU A 81 -2.85 3.67 -10.92
CA GLU A 81 -1.89 3.38 -12.01
C GLU A 81 -2.58 2.74 -13.22
N LYS A 82 -3.49 1.79 -12.99
CA LYS A 82 -4.27 1.16 -14.04
C LYS A 82 -5.18 2.15 -14.77
N LEU A 83 -5.86 3.04 -14.04
CA LEU A 83 -6.70 4.09 -14.64
C LEU A 83 -5.86 5.09 -15.44
N ILE A 84 -4.69 5.49 -14.93
CA ILE A 84 -3.74 6.34 -15.64
C ILE A 84 -3.33 5.68 -16.97
N LEU A 85 -3.04 4.37 -16.97
CA LEU A 85 -2.72 3.62 -18.18
C LEU A 85 -3.90 3.55 -19.16
N GLN A 86 -5.12 3.27 -18.67
CA GLN A 86 -6.33 3.19 -19.49
C GLN A 86 -6.65 4.51 -20.21
N HIS A 87 -6.40 5.63 -19.55
CA HIS A 87 -6.59 6.96 -20.13
C HIS A 87 -5.46 7.41 -21.07
N GLY A 88 -4.46 6.55 -21.33
CA GLY A 88 -3.29 6.90 -22.14
C GLY A 88 -2.40 7.96 -21.49
N MET A 89 -2.49 8.10 -20.17
CA MET A 89 -1.83 9.14 -19.36
C MET A 89 -0.53 8.64 -18.72
N ALA A 90 0.05 7.53 -19.17
CA ALA A 90 1.31 7.06 -18.60
C ALA A 90 2.50 7.87 -19.15
N PRO A 91 3.29 8.55 -18.30
CA PRO A 91 4.58 9.09 -18.72
C PRO A 91 5.49 7.95 -19.19
N PRO A 92 6.24 8.08 -20.29
CA PRO A 92 7.16 7.03 -20.78
C PRO A 92 8.18 6.57 -19.73
N SER A 93 8.55 7.44 -18.78
CA SER A 93 9.45 7.16 -17.66
C SER A 93 8.81 6.41 -16.49
N GLN A 94 7.49 6.21 -16.49
CA GLN A 94 6.70 5.62 -15.40
C GLN A 94 5.88 4.40 -15.84
N LEU A 95 6.12 3.87 -17.05
CA LEU A 95 5.53 2.60 -17.47
C LEU A 95 5.99 1.51 -16.49
N PRO A 96 5.07 0.79 -15.82
CA PRO A 96 5.46 -0.23 -14.86
C PRO A 96 6.29 -1.29 -15.59
N SER A 97 7.45 -1.63 -15.02
CA SER A 97 8.15 -2.83 -15.46
C SER A 97 7.20 -4.02 -15.30
N SER A 98 7.16 -4.93 -16.27
CA SER A 98 6.24 -6.08 -16.31
C SER A 98 6.22 -6.94 -15.04
N ARG A 99 7.23 -6.81 -14.17
CA ARG A 99 7.30 -7.44 -12.84
C ARG A 99 6.35 -6.84 -11.79
N GLN A 100 6.01 -5.55 -11.86
CA GLN A 100 5.12 -4.87 -10.91
C GLN A 100 3.64 -5.20 -11.14
N ASN A 101 3.28 -5.62 -12.36
CA ASN A 101 1.92 -6.00 -12.75
C ASN A 101 1.59 -7.48 -12.52
N ASN A 102 2.49 -8.28 -11.93
CA ASN A 102 2.22 -9.70 -11.71
C ASN A 102 1.46 -9.93 -10.39
N PRO A 103 0.20 -10.43 -10.42
CA PRO A 103 -0.56 -10.76 -9.20
C PRO A 103 0.17 -11.80 -8.33
N ALA A 104 0.95 -12.68 -8.95
CA ALA A 104 1.76 -13.67 -8.25
C ALA A 104 2.94 -13.06 -7.49
N ALA A 105 3.41 -11.85 -7.85
CA ALA A 105 4.41 -11.15 -7.06
C ALA A 105 3.84 -10.68 -5.72
N VAL A 106 2.55 -10.31 -5.69
CA VAL A 106 1.83 -9.96 -4.45
C VAL A 106 1.51 -11.22 -3.64
N ALA A 107 1.05 -12.29 -4.29
CA ALA A 107 0.79 -13.58 -3.63
C ALA A 107 2.07 -14.23 -3.07
N GLY A 108 3.21 -14.11 -3.76
CA GLY A 108 4.50 -14.61 -3.31
C GLY A 108 5.03 -13.88 -2.08
N VAL A 109 4.66 -12.62 -1.86
CA VAL A 109 4.93 -11.89 -0.61
C VAL A 109 4.10 -12.49 0.54
N TYR A 110 2.85 -12.89 0.31
CA TYR A 110 2.04 -13.57 1.33
C TYR A 110 2.56 -14.99 1.63
N GLN A 111 2.89 -15.79 0.60
CA GLN A 111 3.43 -17.15 0.80
C GLN A 111 4.79 -17.17 1.51
N ARG A 112 5.64 -16.15 1.30
CA ARG A 112 6.91 -16.00 2.00
C ARG A 112 6.79 -15.39 3.41
N HIS A 113 5.61 -14.94 3.81
CA HIS A 113 5.36 -14.28 5.10
C HIS A 113 4.25 -14.95 5.94
N ALA A 114 3.76 -16.11 5.50
CA ALA A 114 2.77 -16.96 6.18
C ALA A 114 3.38 -18.03 7.11
N THR A 115 4.71 -18.07 7.22
CA THR A 115 5.47 -18.82 8.24
C THR A 115 5.99 -17.89 9.32
#